data_AF-A0A2V9ZHB3-F1
#
_entry.id   AF-A0A2V9ZHB3-F1
#
_cell.length_a   1.000
_cell.length_b   1.000
_cell.length_c   1.000
_cell.angle_alpha   90.00
_cell.angle_beta   90.00
_cell.angle_gamma   90.00
#
_symmetry.space_group_name_H-M   'P 1'
#
loop_
_entity.id
_entity.type
_entity.pdbx_description
1 polymer ?
#
loop_
_entity_poly.entity_id
_entity_poly.type
_entity_poly.pdbx_seq_one_letter_code
_entity_poly.pdbx_strand_id
1 'polypeptide(L)'
;MFTNRRRTALKLLIYDGQGFLLILKRFSQGRLRWWPDGAEAGHALAARELHILLWNGHPQKMAWAPLWRPLHPTSAAPNGSSMAATAPHFGATHTDARGEFASN
;
A
#
# COMPACT_ATOMS: atom_id res chain seq x y z
N MET A 1 -8.14 0.44 -16.72
CA MET A 1 -7.64 0.16 -18.10
C MET A 1 -8.82 0.16 -19.06
N PHE A 2 -8.62 0.59 -20.30
CA PHE A 2 -9.67 0.64 -21.32
C PHE A 2 -9.13 0.32 -22.72
N THR A 3 -10.02 -0.10 -23.63
CA THR A 3 -9.69 -0.36 -25.04
C THR A 3 -10.24 0.72 -25.96
N ASN A 4 -9.64 0.86 -27.13
CA ASN A 4 -10.31 1.55 -28.24
C ASN A 4 -11.46 0.72 -28.83
N ARG A 5 -12.35 1.34 -29.61
CA ARG A 5 -13.50 0.68 -30.25
C ARG A 5 -13.09 -0.54 -31.09
N ARG A 6 -11.93 -0.49 -31.75
CA ARG A 6 -11.42 -1.59 -32.57
C ARG A 6 -10.69 -2.67 -31.77
N ARG A 7 -10.49 -2.50 -30.46
CA ARG A 7 -9.73 -3.40 -29.58
C ARG A 7 -8.31 -3.70 -30.10
N THR A 8 -7.65 -2.74 -30.74
CA THR A 8 -6.27 -2.88 -31.27
C THR A 8 -5.22 -2.23 -30.36
N ALA A 9 -5.66 -1.55 -29.30
CA ALA A 9 -4.78 -0.91 -28.34
C ALA A 9 -5.36 -0.94 -26.93
N LEU A 10 -4.47 -1.03 -25.94
CA LEU A 10 -4.76 -0.92 -24.51
C LEU A 10 -4.32 0.43 -23.99
N LYS A 11 -5.15 1.04 -23.16
CA LYS A 11 -4.89 2.30 -22.47
C LYS A 11 -4.94 2.08 -20.96
N LEU A 12 -3.86 2.43 -20.27
CA LEU A 12 -3.74 2.37 -18.82
C LEU A 12 -3.67 3.81 -18.32
N LEU A 13 -4.63 4.19 -17.49
CA LEU A 13 -4.65 5.47 -16.79
C LEU A 13 -4.27 5.19 -15.34
N ILE A 14 -3.21 5.82 -14.86
CA ILE A 14 -2.68 5.70 -13.51
C ILE A 14 -2.73 7.10 -12.89
N TYR A 15 -3.27 7.22 -11.68
CA TYR A 15 -3.36 8.47 -10.95
C TYR A 15 -2.40 8.44 -9.77
N ASP A 16 -1.61 9.49 -9.57
CA ASP A 16 -0.58 9.58 -8.52
C ASP A 16 -0.93 10.57 -7.39
N GLY A 17 -2.10 11.23 -7.46
CA GLY A 17 -2.53 12.25 -6.49
C GLY A 17 -2.28 13.69 -6.92
N GLN A 18 -1.36 13.95 -7.86
CA GLN A 18 -1.09 15.29 -8.41
C GLN A 18 -1.48 15.38 -9.89
N GLY A 19 -1.44 14.25 -10.60
CA GLY A 19 -1.79 14.15 -12.00
C GLY A 19 -2.06 12.71 -12.41
N PHE A 20 -1.98 12.47 -13.72
CA PHE A 20 -2.20 11.14 -14.27
C PHE A 20 -1.18 10.81 -15.36
N LEU A 21 -0.80 9.53 -15.39
CA LEU A 21 -0.04 8.92 -16.47
C LEU A 21 -0.98 8.11 -17.35
N LEU A 22 -0.95 8.38 -18.65
CA LEU A 22 -1.64 7.57 -19.66
C LEU A 22 -0.62 6.79 -20.48
N ILE A 23 -0.63 5.46 -20.35
CA ILE A 23 0.19 4.55 -21.15
C ILE A 23 -0.69 3.91 -22.22
N LEU A 24 -0.30 4.04 -23.50
CA LEU A 24 -0.96 3.41 -24.64
C LEU A 24 -0.05 2.33 -25.24
N LYS A 25 -0.51 1.08 -25.26
CA LYS A 25 0.12 0.01 -26.03
C LYS A 25 -0.72 -0.29 -27.27
N ARG A 26 -0.16 -0.09 -28.46
CA ARG A 26 -0.75 -0.58 -29.72
C ARG A 26 -0.21 -1.96 -30.03
N PHE A 27 -1.07 -2.89 -30.40
CA PHE A 27 -0.61 -4.13 -31.01
C PHE A 27 -0.27 -3.85 -32.47
N SER A 28 0.90 -4.30 -32.90
CA SER A 28 1.36 -4.11 -34.28
C SER A 28 0.43 -4.78 -35.29
N GLN A 29 -0.16 -5.92 -34.91
CA GLN A 29 -1.09 -6.70 -35.72
C GLN A 29 -2.22 -7.26 -34.84
N GLY A 30 -3.40 -7.42 -35.44
CA GLY A 30 -4.55 -8.07 -34.82
C GLY A 30 -5.33 -7.22 -33.81
N ARG A 31 -6.20 -7.91 -33.05
CA ARG A 31 -7.06 -7.34 -32.00
C ARG A 31 -6.77 -8.08 -30.69
N LEU A 32 -7.19 -7.47 -29.59
CA LEU A 32 -7.22 -8.12 -28.29
C LEU A 32 -8.07 -9.38 -28.36
N ARG A 33 -7.44 -10.51 -28.03
CA ARG A 33 -8.10 -11.83 -28.08
C ARG A 33 -9.23 -11.96 -27.05
N TRP A 34 -9.13 -11.22 -25.96
CA TRP A 34 -10.12 -11.20 -24.90
C TRP A 34 -10.26 -9.79 -24.34
N TRP A 35 -11.49 -9.45 -23.96
CA TRP A 35 -11.84 -8.24 -23.23
C TRP A 35 -13.10 -8.55 -22.41
N PRO A 36 -13.21 -8.11 -21.15
CA PRO A 36 -14.39 -8.37 -20.35
C PRO A 36 -15.62 -7.74 -21.01
N ASP A 37 -16.64 -8.55 -21.21
CA ASP A 37 -17.94 -8.22 -21.80
C ASP A 37 -19.03 -8.45 -20.76
N GLY A 38 -19.06 -7.58 -19.75
CA GLY A 38 -20.10 -7.53 -18.72
C GLY A 38 -20.91 -6.23 -18.79
N ALA A 39 -22.08 -6.23 -18.16
CA ALA A 39 -22.89 -5.02 -17.98
C ALA A 39 -22.27 -4.04 -16.96
N GLU A 40 -21.33 -4.53 -16.15
CA GLU A 40 -20.63 -3.75 -15.14
C GLU A 40 -19.71 -2.70 -15.76
N ALA A 41 -19.62 -1.54 -15.11
CA ALA A 41 -18.77 -0.43 -15.56
C ALA A 41 -17.27 -0.74 -15.52
N GLY A 42 -16.86 -1.81 -14.84
CA GLY A 42 -15.47 -2.24 -14.71
C GLY A 42 -15.34 -3.72 -14.40
N HIS A 43 -14.15 -4.25 -14.69
CA HIS A 43 -13.77 -5.62 -14.36
C HIS A 43 -12.47 -5.57 -13.56
N ALA A 44 -12.51 -6.06 -12.33
CA ALA A 44 -11.32 -6.18 -11.49
C ALA A 44 -10.39 -7.26 -12.07
N LEU A 45 -9.11 -6.93 -12.22
CA LEU A 45 -8.08 -7.84 -12.71
C LEU A 45 -6.95 -7.89 -11.71
N ALA A 46 -6.49 -9.09 -11.39
CA ALA A 46 -5.24 -9.27 -10.68
C ALA A 46 -4.05 -8.80 -11.54
N ALA A 47 -2.95 -8.41 -10.90
CA ALA A 47 -1.75 -7.94 -11.61
C ALA A 47 -1.25 -8.94 -12.68
N ARG A 48 -1.32 -10.25 -12.39
CA ARG A 48 -0.96 -11.31 -13.34
C ARG A 48 -1.86 -11.36 -14.57
N GLU A 49 -3.16 -11.13 -14.37
CA GLU A 49 -4.16 -11.19 -15.45
C GLU A 49 -3.99 -9.99 -16.37
N LEU A 50 -3.71 -8.81 -15.78
CA LEU A 50 -3.30 -7.62 -16.51
C LEU A 50 -2.04 -7.86 -17.34
N HIS A 51 -1.03 -8.55 -16.78
CA HIS A 51 0.19 -8.87 -17.51
C HIS A 51 -0.10 -9.72 -18.75
N ILE A 52 -0.92 -10.76 -18.62
CA ILE A 52 -1.34 -11.58 -19.76
C ILE A 52 -2.09 -10.78 -20.81
N LEU A 53 -2.97 -9.87 -20.40
CA LEU A 53 -3.69 -9.00 -21.33
C LEU A 53 -2.76 -8.08 -22.10
N LEU A 54 -1.73 -7.55 -21.43
CA LEU A 54 -0.72 -6.73 -22.08
C LEU A 54 0.01 -7.51 -23.19
N TRP A 55 0.17 -8.83 -23.02
CA TRP A 55 0.74 -9.74 -24.02
C TRP A 55 -0.29 -10.36 -24.97
N ASN A 56 -1.52 -9.83 -25.02
CA ASN A 56 -2.62 -10.31 -25.88
C ASN A 56 -3.06 -11.76 -25.59
N GLY A 57 -2.91 -12.23 -24.35
CA GLY A 57 -3.41 -13.54 -23.92
C GLY A 57 -4.83 -13.50 -23.34
N HIS A 58 -5.35 -14.66 -22.94
CA HIS A 58 -6.68 -14.81 -22.36
C HIS A 58 -6.57 -15.14 -20.85
N PRO A 59 -6.87 -14.19 -19.95
CA PRO A 59 -6.57 -14.34 -18.52
C PRO A 59 -7.33 -15.49 -17.85
N GLN A 60 -8.58 -15.74 -18.26
CA GLN A 60 -9.42 -16.80 -17.68
C GLN A 60 -9.10 -18.23 -18.15
N LYS A 61 -8.35 -18.39 -19.25
CA LYS A 61 -8.00 -19.73 -19.79
C LYS A 61 -6.70 -20.28 -19.23
N MET A 62 -6.03 -19.49 -18.39
CA MET A 62 -4.74 -19.85 -17.80
C MET A 62 -4.99 -20.54 -16.46
N ALA A 63 -4.34 -21.68 -16.24
CA ALA A 63 -4.32 -22.34 -14.95
C ALA A 63 -3.39 -21.56 -14.00
N TRP A 64 -3.97 -20.79 -13.09
CA TRP A 64 -3.21 -19.99 -12.14
C TRP A 64 -3.06 -20.71 -10.80
N ALA A 65 -1.90 -20.54 -10.17
CA ALA A 65 -1.80 -20.74 -8.72
C ALA A 65 -2.77 -19.79 -7.97
N PRO A 66 -3.20 -20.09 -6.74
CA PRO A 66 -3.96 -19.14 -5.94
C PRO A 66 -3.19 -17.83 -5.76
N LEU A 67 -3.91 -16.70 -5.64
CA LEU A 67 -3.29 -15.42 -5.30
C LEU A 67 -2.71 -15.47 -3.90
N TRP A 68 -1.71 -14.63 -3.64
CA TRP A 68 -1.15 -14.49 -2.31
C TRP A 68 -2.22 -14.03 -1.32
N ARG A 69 -2.10 -14.49 -0.07
CA ARG A 69 -3.01 -14.09 1.00
C ARG A 69 -2.93 -12.56 1.14
N PRO A 70 -4.06 -11.84 1.10
CA PRO A 70 -4.09 -10.41 1.37
C PRO A 70 -3.52 -10.11 2.76
N LEU A 71 -2.66 -9.11 2.85
CA LEU A 71 -2.24 -8.58 4.14
C LEU A 71 -3.31 -7.60 4.60
N HIS A 72 -3.89 -7.85 5.78
CA HIS A 72 -4.70 -6.84 6.43
C HIS A 72 -3.74 -5.74 6.91
N PRO A 73 -3.99 -4.46 6.60
CA PRO A 73 -3.23 -3.40 7.26
C PRO A 73 -3.43 -3.59 8.75
N THR A 74 -2.34 -3.82 9.48
CA THR A 74 -2.35 -3.80 10.94
C THR A 74 -2.96 -2.47 11.32
N SER A 75 -4.17 -2.50 11.88
CA SER A 75 -4.74 -1.33 12.54
C SER A 75 -3.70 -0.90 13.56
N ALA A 76 -3.03 0.22 13.31
CA ALA A 76 -2.23 0.88 14.33
C ALA A 76 -3.16 0.99 15.55
N ALA A 77 -2.72 0.43 16.68
CA ALA A 77 -3.53 0.36 17.89
C ALA A 77 -4.07 1.76 18.21
N PRO A 78 -5.31 1.89 18.71
CA PRO A 78 -5.82 3.17 19.15
C PRO A 78 -4.90 3.70 20.25
N ASN A 79 -4.47 4.94 20.05
CA ASN A 79 -3.67 5.74 20.97
C ASN A 79 -4.15 5.49 22.41
N GLY A 80 -3.34 4.74 23.17
CA GLY A 80 -3.50 4.64 24.60
C GLY A 80 -3.16 6.00 25.20
N SER A 81 -4.18 6.81 25.44
CA SER A 81 -4.16 7.78 26.51
C SER A 81 -3.86 7.01 27.82
N SER A 82 -2.62 7.03 28.28
CA SER A 82 -2.30 6.62 29.66
C SER A 82 -1.08 7.36 30.20
N MET A 83 -1.42 8.24 31.14
CA MET A 83 -0.64 8.72 32.29
C MET A 83 0.62 9.56 32.02
N ALA A 84 0.46 10.85 32.37
CA ALA A 84 1.53 11.70 32.83
C ALA A 84 2.39 10.96 33.88
N ALA A 85 3.64 10.68 33.52
CA ALA A 85 4.65 10.33 34.50
C ALA A 85 4.95 11.59 35.32
N THR A 86 4.32 11.71 36.50
CA THR A 86 4.80 12.60 37.56
C THR A 86 6.26 12.24 37.85
N ALA A 87 7.18 13.12 37.45
CA ALA A 87 8.58 13.03 37.82
C ALA A 87 8.71 13.01 39.36
N PRO A 88 9.53 12.14 39.95
CA PRO A 88 9.81 12.23 41.37
C PRO A 88 10.57 13.54 41.62
N HIS A 89 9.93 14.40 42.42
CA HIS A 89 10.52 15.58 43.02
C HIS A 89 11.72 15.14 43.85
N PHE A 90 12.95 15.40 43.38
CA PHE A 90 14.16 15.12 44.14
C PHE A 90 14.22 16.13 45.31
N GLY A 91 13.72 15.72 46.46
CA GLY A 91 13.77 16.48 47.70
C GLY A 91 15.23 16.63 48.14
N ALA A 92 15.69 17.87 48.20
CA ALA A 92 16.89 18.22 48.93
C ALA A 92 16.63 18.00 50.43
N THR A 93 17.34 17.07 51.05
CA THR A 93 17.51 17.06 52.51
C THR A 93 18.86 17.66 52.84
N HIS A 94 18.83 18.96 53.10
CA HIS A 94 19.77 19.66 53.94
C HIS A 94 19.75 19.03 55.34
N THR A 95 20.88 18.49 55.81
CA THR A 95 21.09 18.19 57.23
C THR A 95 22.52 18.57 57.58
N ASP A 96 22.61 19.75 58.19
CA ASP A 96 23.74 20.27 58.95
C ASP A 96 23.74 19.61 60.34
N ALA A 97 24.91 19.12 60.79
CA ALA A 97 25.29 19.08 62.20
C ALA A 97 26.78 18.70 62.39
N ARG A 98 27.60 19.75 62.49
CA ARG A 98 28.64 20.04 63.52
C ARG A 98 29.31 18.92 64.33
N GLY A 99 30.64 19.10 64.49
CA GLY A 99 31.50 18.74 65.63
C GLY A 99 32.37 17.50 65.38
N GLU A 100 33.66 17.41 65.72
CA GLU A 100 34.57 18.19 66.58
C GLU A 100 35.97 17.52 66.49
N PHE A 101 37.06 18.31 66.55
CA PHE A 101 38.44 18.00 67.01
C PHE A 101 39.20 16.75 66.43
N ALA A 102 40.52 16.72 66.21
CA ALA A 102 41.65 17.48 66.71
C ALA A 102 42.89 17.28 65.80
N SER A 103 43.86 18.19 65.99
CA SER A 103 45.22 18.19 65.44
C SER A 103 46.07 16.98 65.82
N ASN A 104 46.97 16.57 64.92
CA ASN A 104 48.42 16.48 65.18
C ASN A 104 49.18 16.41 63.85
#